data_AF-A0A1A5YL84-F1
#
_entry.id   AF-A0A1A5YL84-F1
#
_cell.length_a   1.000
_cell.length_b   1.000
_cell.length_c   1.000
_cell.angle_alpha   90.00
_cell.angle_beta   90.00
_cell.angle_gamma   90.00
#
_symmetry.space_group_name_H-M   'P 1'
#
loop_
_entity.id
_entity.type
_entity.pdbx_description
1 polymer ?
#
loop_
_entity_poly.entity_id
_entity_poly.type
_entity_poly.pdbx_seq_one_letter_code
_entity_poly.pdbx_strand_id
1 'polypeptide(L)' 'MSMTKVPGGDEKVTVELTVKELLALTGVHFHSNHDVKISARKKINSALENKWEQEARDNAPIPYQLLN' A
#
# COMPACT_ATOMS: atom_id res chain seq x y z
N MET A 1 1.61 24.91 -0.26
CA MET A 1 1.86 23.66 0.50
C MET A 1 0.84 22.64 0.06
N SER A 2 1.23 21.74 -0.84
CA SER A 2 0.39 20.66 -1.35
C SER A 2 0.21 19.60 -0.27
N MET A 3 -0.84 19.77 0.53
CA MET A 3 -1.34 18.77 1.45
C MET A 3 -1.90 17.63 0.59
N THR A 4 -1.11 16.59 0.37
CA THR A 4 -1.57 15.34 -0.23
C THR A 4 -2.65 14.79 0.71
N LYS A 5 -3.91 15.14 0.45
CA LYS A 5 -5.06 14.57 1.14
C LYS A 5 -5.03 13.08 0.82
N VAL A 6 -4.57 12.28 1.76
CA VAL A 6 -4.76 10.82 1.70
C VAL A 6 -6.28 10.62 1.80
N PRO A 7 -6.95 10.10 0.75
CA PRO A 7 -8.35 9.70 0.87
C PRO A 7 -8.43 8.62 1.97
N GLY A 8 -9.37 8.72 2.91
CA GLY A 8 -9.49 7.72 4.00
C GLY A 8 -8.49 7.88 5.15
N GLY A 9 -8.34 9.09 5.72
CA GLY A 9 -7.25 9.47 6.64
C GLY A 9 -7.00 8.64 7.91
N ASP A 10 -7.87 7.68 8.25
CA ASP A 10 -7.71 6.72 9.37
C ASP A 10 -7.69 5.25 8.91
N GLU A 11 -7.68 4.99 7.59
CA GLU A 11 -7.68 3.64 7.06
C GLU A 11 -6.32 2.96 7.28
N LYS A 12 -6.39 1.78 7.86
CA LYS A 12 -5.22 0.97 8.18
C LYS A 12 -5.00 -0.06 7.09
N VAL A 13 -3.77 -0.13 6.62
CA VAL A 13 -3.29 -1.18 5.72
C VAL A 13 -2.34 -2.07 6.50
N THR A 14 -2.68 -3.37 6.59
CA THR A 14 -1.84 -4.37 7.23
C THR A 14 -1.00 -5.05 6.16
N VAL A 15 0.31 -5.16 6.41
CA VAL A 15 1.26 -5.82 5.51
C VAL A 15 2.13 -6.79 6.28
N GLU A 16 2.32 -7.98 5.72
CA GLU A 16 3.26 -8.96 6.25
C GLU A 16 4.67 -8.69 5.72
N LEU A 17 5.58 -8.38 6.65
CA LEU A 17 6.97 -8.11 6.36
C LEU A 17 7.86 -9.03 7.19
N THR A 18 9.00 -9.41 6.62
CA THR A 18 10.03 -10.12 7.37
C THR A 18 10.77 -9.17 8.31
N VAL A 19 11.39 -9.71 9.36
CA VAL A 19 12.18 -8.92 10.33
C VAL A 19 13.27 -8.09 9.62
N LYS A 20 13.92 -8.66 8.61
CA LYS A 20 14.95 -7.97 7.81
C LYS A 20 14.37 -6.79 7.01
N GLU A 21 13.19 -6.96 6.43
CA GLU A 21 12.49 -5.89 5.70
C GLU A 21 12.08 -4.76 6.64
N LEU A 22 11.54 -5.08 7.82
CA LEU A 22 11.21 -4.11 8.86
C LEU A 22 12.44 -3.31 9.29
N LEU A 23 13.55 -3.99 9.60
CA LEU A 23 14.80 -3.33 9.96
C LEU A 23 15.36 -2.46 8.81
N ALA A 24 15.20 -2.91 7.56
CA ALA A 24 15.63 -2.12 6.41
C ALA A 24 14.78 -0.85 6.22
N LEU A 25 13.51 -0.87 6.64
CA LEU A 25 12.63 0.30 6.62
C LEU A 25 12.93 1.29 7.75
N THR A 26 13.42 0.83 8.91
CA THR A 26 13.83 1.72 10.02
C THR A 26 15.20 2.39 9.79
N GLY A 27 15.89 2.05 8.70
CA GLY A 27 17.18 2.65 8.34
C GLY A 27 18.39 1.79 8.67
N VAL A 28 18.20 0.57 9.17
CA VAL A 28 19.31 -0.37 9.35
C VAL A 28 19.82 -0.82 7.99
N HIS A 29 21.11 -0.61 7.75
CA HIS A 29 21.72 -0.91 6.47
C HIS A 29 22.30 -2.33 6.45
N PHE A 30 21.74 -3.20 5.62
CA PHE A 30 22.27 -4.53 5.39
C PHE A 30 23.29 -4.47 4.25
N HIS A 31 24.58 -4.49 4.60
CA HIS A 31 25.71 -4.33 3.67
C HIS A 31 25.70 -5.31 2.48
N SER A 32 25.09 -6.49 2.62
CA SER A 32 25.04 -7.51 1.56
C SER A 32 23.69 -7.64 0.88
N ASN A 33 22.66 -6.86 1.26
CA ASN A 33 21.28 -7.17 0.88
C ASN A 33 20.45 -5.89 0.62
N HIS A 34 20.91 -5.05 -0.32
CA HIS A 34 20.18 -3.85 -0.74
C HIS A 34 18.77 -4.19 -1.29
N ASP A 35 18.60 -5.40 -1.83
CA ASP A 35 17.31 -5.96 -2.28
C ASP A 35 16.25 -6.04 -1.19
N VAL A 36 16.63 -6.17 0.08
CA VAL A 36 15.68 -6.28 1.20
C VAL A 36 14.87 -4.99 1.34
N LYS A 37 15.52 -3.83 1.17
CA LYS A 37 14.84 -2.53 1.21
C LYS A 37 13.89 -2.36 0.03
N ILE A 38 14.32 -2.81 -1.15
CA ILE A 38 13.51 -2.75 -2.38
C ILE A 38 12.29 -3.67 -2.25
N SER A 39 12.49 -4.90 -1.75
CA SER A 39 11.43 -5.86 -1.46
C SER A 39 10.40 -5.29 -0.48
N ALA A 40 10.86 -4.73 0.63
CA ALA A 40 9.99 -4.12 1.64
C ALA A 40 9.11 -2.99 1.04
N ARG A 41 9.71 -2.12 0.23
CA ARG A 41 8.98 -1.04 -0.47
C ARG A 41 7.97 -1.59 -1.48
N LYS A 42 8.36 -2.61 -2.25
CA LYS A 42 7.48 -3.23 -3.24
C LYS A 42 6.24 -3.83 -2.57
N LYS A 43 6.40 -4.52 -1.45
CA LYS A 43 5.28 -5.08 -0.67
C LYS A 43 4.31 -4.01 -0.17
N ILE A 44 4.83 -2.91 0.37
CA ILE A 44 3.99 -1.79 0.82
C ILE A 44 3.22 -1.19 -0.36
N ASN A 45 3.89 -0.91 -1.48
CA ASN A 45 3.25 -0.33 -2.65
C ASN A 45 2.15 -1.24 -3.21
N SER A 46 2.42 -2.55 -3.33
CA SER A 46 1.41 -3.50 -3.79
C SER A 46 0.21 -3.59 -2.84
N ALA A 47 0.40 -3.48 -1.52
CA ALA A 47 -0.71 -3.47 -0.58
C ALA A 47 -1.58 -2.19 -0.68
N LEU A 48 -0.94 -1.04 -0.92
CA LEU A 48 -1.64 0.22 -1.15
C LEU A 48 -2.42 0.21 -2.46
N GLU A 49 -1.82 -0.32 -3.53
CA GLU A 49 -2.47 -0.45 -4.83
C GLU A 49 -3.71 -1.34 -4.76
N ASN A 50 -3.62 -2.50 -4.12
CA ASN A 50 -4.78 -3.38 -3.90
C ASN A 50 -5.89 -2.68 -3.11
N LYS A 51 -5.53 -1.89 -2.10
CA LYS A 51 -6.51 -1.12 -1.32
C LYS A 51 -7.23 -0.09 -2.17
N TRP A 52 -6.49 0.67 -2.98
CA TRP A 52 -7.08 1.66 -3.89
C TRP A 52 -7.92 1.03 -5.00
N GLU A 53 -7.51 -0.11 -5.56
CA GLU A 53 -8.34 -0.85 -6.53
C GLU A 53 -9.64 -1.33 -5.88
N GLN A 54 -9.58 -1.81 -4.64
CA GLN A 54 -10.77 -2.24 -3.92
C GLN A 54 -11.71 -1.05 -3.63
N GLU A 55 -11.19 0.06 -3.15
CA GLU A 55 -11.96 1.30 -2.96
C GLU A 55 -12.58 1.81 -4.27
N ALA A 56 -11.85 1.74 -5.38
CA ALA A 56 -12.34 2.13 -6.70
C ALA A 56 -13.48 1.22 -7.19
N ARG A 57 -13.40 -0.08 -6.89
CA ARG A 57 -14.48 -1.05 -7.18
C ARG A 57 -15.70 -0.82 -6.31
N ASP A 58 -15.51 -0.58 -5.01
CA ASP A 58 -16.61 -0.38 -4.06
C ASP A 58 -17.33 0.96 -4.29
N ASN A 59 -16.62 1.98 -4.77
CA ASN A 59 -17.19 3.28 -5.16
C ASN A 59 -17.60 3.36 -6.64
N ALA A 60 -17.58 2.25 -7.37
CA ALA A 60 -17.98 2.25 -8.77
C ALA A 60 -19.49 2.56 -8.91
N PRO A 61 -19.90 3.41 -9.86
CA PRO A 61 -21.31 3.64 -10.13
C PRO A 61 -22.03 2.34 -10.45
N ILE A 62 -23.22 2.14 -9.89
CA ILE A 62 -24.03 0.95 -10.21
C ILE A 62 -24.31 0.94 -11.72
N PRO A 63 -23.98 -0.15 -12.44
CA PRO A 63 -24.26 -0.27 -13.86
C PRO A 63 -25.75 -0.02 -14.14
N TYR A 64 -26.06 0.86 -15.08
CA TYR A 64 -27.44 1.20 -15.47
C TYR A 64 -28.28 -0.02 -15.87
N GLN A 65 -27.64 -1.10 -16.31
CA GLN A 65 -28.29 -2.38 -16.65
C GLN A 65 -28.89 -3.12 -15.44
N LEU A 66 -28.53 -2.71 -14.21
CA LEU A 66 -29.06 -3.26 -12.96
C LEU A 66 -30.13 -2.36 -12.33
N LEU A 67 -30.39 -1.19 -12.90
CA LEU A 67 -31.58 -0.40 -12.57
C LEU A 67 -32.71 -0.90 -13.48
N ASN A 68 -33.75 -1.47 -12.85
CA ASN A 68 -34.92 -2.08 -13.50
C ASN A 68 -35.40 -1.41 -14.79
#